data_AF-A0A9X2L0X4-F1
#
_entry.id   AF-A0A9X2L0X4-F1
#
_cell.length_a   1.000
_cell.length_b   1.000
_cell.length_c   1.000
_cell.angle_alpha   90.00
_cell.angle_beta   90.00
_cell.angle_gamma   90.00
#
_symmetry.space_group_name_H-M   'P 1'
#
loop_
_entity.id
_entity.type
_entity.pdbx_description
1 polymer ?
#
loop_
_entity_poly.entity_id
_entity_poly.type
_entity_poly.pdbx_seq_one_letter_code
_entity_poly.pdbx_strand_id
1 'polypeptide(L)'
;MAAAEFKYTNRQLFLGCASGFFALIFLIAFTYIVFNLNDFLETHAIETLFIIVIGAVMIISFIMKINGGAELKSNMAVTDSSIIVKGEHRYQLSDLLLDEYESDYYHCFHLYTKNKDFTLYTNEKDDLIKHLLNSNIHKHRFEIDAYDFERNSSTVMIKAKSGRMLGFNLDNGAFSIFQEEDAEEDKALFEPKYFIQTPGYKRK
;
A
#
# COMPACT_ATOMS: atom_id res chain seq x y z
N MET A 1 0.08 -29.11 -10.20
CA MET A 1 -0.15 -27.97 -9.31
C MET A 1 0.52 -26.77 -9.95
N ALA A 2 -0.25 -25.86 -10.54
CA ALA A 2 0.28 -24.67 -11.18
C ALA A 2 0.42 -23.59 -10.10
N ALA A 3 1.65 -23.13 -9.86
CA ALA A 3 1.88 -21.92 -9.08
C ALA A 3 1.23 -20.75 -9.82
N ALA A 4 0.41 -19.96 -9.13
CA ALA A 4 0.04 -18.65 -9.64
C ALA A 4 1.29 -17.77 -9.57
N GLU A 5 2.15 -17.86 -10.59
CA GLU A 5 3.22 -16.89 -10.78
C GLU A 5 2.56 -15.55 -11.11
N PHE A 6 2.74 -14.55 -10.25
CA PHE A 6 2.65 -13.16 -10.67
C PHE A 6 3.74 -12.94 -11.73
N LYS A 7 3.38 -13.10 -13.00
CA LYS A 7 4.22 -12.66 -14.10
C LYS A 7 4.34 -11.15 -13.98
N TYR A 8 5.47 -10.68 -13.44
CA TYR A 8 6.01 -9.39 -13.84
C TYR A 8 6.15 -9.48 -15.36
N THR A 9 5.20 -8.92 -16.08
CA THR A 9 5.29 -8.84 -17.53
C THR A 9 6.62 -8.13 -17.83
N ASN A 10 7.43 -8.65 -18.76
CA ASN A 10 8.65 -7.98 -19.23
C ASN A 10 8.40 -6.49 -19.56
N ARG A 11 7.15 -6.12 -19.82
CA ARG A 11 6.62 -4.76 -19.94
C ARG A 11 6.82 -3.89 -18.69
N GLN A 12 6.60 -4.39 -17.48
CA GLN A 12 6.82 -3.65 -16.22
C GLN A 12 8.31 -3.47 -15.92
N LEU A 13 9.15 -4.47 -16.18
CA LEU A 13 10.61 -4.35 -16.07
C LEU A 13 11.16 -3.35 -17.10
N PHE A 14 10.66 -3.41 -18.34
CA PHE A 14 11.01 -2.47 -19.42
C PHE A 14 10.53 -1.04 -19.13
N LEU A 15 9.32 -0.87 -18.57
CA LEU A 15 8.81 0.43 -18.09
C LEU A 15 9.62 0.95 -16.90
N GLY A 16 10.09 0.08 -16.00
CA GLY A 16 10.98 0.43 -14.88
C GLY A 16 12.37 0.88 -15.35
N CYS A 17 12.99 0.13 -16.27
CA CYS A 17 14.28 0.50 -16.85
C CYS A 17 14.19 1.73 -17.76
N ALA A 18 13.13 1.85 -18.55
CA ALA A 18 12.89 3.04 -19.39
C ALA A 18 12.60 4.28 -18.53
N SER A 19 11.77 4.17 -17.50
CA SER A 19 11.51 5.28 -16.57
C SER A 19 12.77 5.67 -15.79
N GLY A 20 13.59 4.72 -15.34
CA GLY A 20 14.88 4.99 -14.73
C GLY A 20 15.87 5.68 -15.67
N PHE A 21 15.92 5.26 -16.94
CA PHE A 21 16.75 5.89 -17.97
C PHE A 21 16.29 7.32 -18.31
N PHE A 22 14.99 7.54 -18.49
CA PHE A 22 14.43 8.87 -18.71
C PHE A 22 14.59 9.77 -17.48
N ALA A 23 14.46 9.24 -16.27
CA ALA A 23 14.72 9.98 -15.04
C ALA A 23 16.20 10.39 -14.92
N LEU A 24 17.14 9.51 -15.28
CA LEU A 24 18.56 9.83 -15.30
C LEU A 24 18.91 10.89 -16.35
N ILE A 25 18.38 10.77 -17.57
CA ILE A 25 18.54 11.79 -18.62
C ILE A 25 17.94 13.11 -18.18
N PHE A 26 16.75 13.08 -17.59
CA PHE A 26 16.09 14.26 -17.04
C PHE A 26 16.94 14.90 -15.95
N LEU A 27 17.50 14.12 -15.03
CA LEU A 27 18.37 14.61 -13.96
C LEU A 27 19.63 15.28 -14.51
N ILE A 28 20.28 14.67 -15.52
CA ILE A 28 21.48 15.20 -16.19
C ILE A 28 21.15 16.50 -16.93
N ALA A 29 20.04 16.52 -17.70
CA ALA A 29 19.60 17.72 -18.41
C ALA A 29 19.20 18.84 -17.44
N PHE A 30 18.48 18.50 -16.38
CA PHE A 30 18.07 19.43 -15.34
C PHE A 30 19.28 20.03 -14.61
N THR A 31 20.25 19.21 -14.18
CA THR A 31 21.47 19.72 -13.55
C THR A 31 22.29 20.57 -14.52
N TYR A 32 22.43 20.16 -15.78
CA TYR A 32 23.13 20.96 -16.79
C TYR A 32 22.47 22.35 -17.00
N ILE A 33 21.14 22.40 -17.05
CA ILE A 33 20.38 23.65 -17.16
C ILE A 33 20.53 24.50 -15.88
N VAL A 34 20.47 23.89 -14.69
CA VAL A 34 20.65 24.60 -13.41
C VAL A 34 22.05 25.20 -13.28
N PHE A 35 23.09 24.50 -13.71
CA PHE A 35 24.47 25.01 -13.68
C PHE A 35 24.76 26.07 -14.75
N ASN A 36 23.94 26.15 -15.81
CA ASN A 36 24.07 27.15 -16.89
C ASN A 36 22.81 28.04 -17.00
N LEU A 37 22.15 28.29 -15.87
CA LEU A 37 20.81 28.89 -15.83
C LEU A 37 20.75 30.27 -16.52
N ASN A 38 21.82 31.06 -16.41
CA ASN A 38 21.87 32.41 -16.98
C ASN A 38 21.88 32.40 -18.51
N ASP A 39 22.70 31.57 -19.15
CA ASP A 39 22.75 31.47 -20.62
C ASP A 39 21.44 30.90 -21.18
N PHE A 40 20.86 29.91 -20.49
CA PHE A 40 19.61 29.26 -20.90
C PHE A 40 18.37 30.15 -20.70
N LEU A 41 18.34 30.99 -19.67
CA LEU A 41 17.27 31.98 -19.47
C LEU A 41 17.29 33.06 -20.56
N GLU A 42 18.47 33.46 -21.06
CA GLU A 42 18.55 34.48 -22.10
C GLU A 42 18.14 33.97 -23.50
N THR A 43 18.44 32.71 -23.82
CA THR A 43 18.18 32.14 -25.15
C THR A 43 16.93 31.26 -25.23
N HIS A 44 16.53 30.61 -24.13
CA HIS A 44 15.50 29.58 -24.08
C HIS A 44 14.66 29.67 -22.79
N ALA A 45 14.19 30.88 -22.46
CA ALA A 45 13.47 31.17 -21.22
C ALA A 45 12.22 30.29 -21.02
N ILE A 46 11.44 30.06 -22.09
CA ILE A 46 10.17 29.32 -22.03
C ILE A 46 10.42 27.82 -21.86
N GLU A 47 11.37 27.27 -22.61
CA GLU A 47 11.77 25.87 -22.53
C GLU A 47 12.38 25.54 -21.17
N THR A 48 13.19 26.45 -20.63
CA THR A 48 13.78 26.32 -19.29
C THR A 48 12.70 26.27 -18.21
N LEU A 49 11.70 27.15 -18.27
CA LEU A 49 10.56 27.14 -17.34
C LEU A 49 9.77 25.82 -17.43
N PHE A 50 9.50 25.34 -18.64
CA PHE A 50 8.76 24.10 -18.87
C PHE A 50 9.49 22.88 -18.26
N ILE A 51 10.81 22.80 -18.44
CA ILE A 51 11.63 21.72 -17.86
C ILE A 51 11.65 21.77 -16.34
N ILE A 52 11.75 22.97 -15.74
CA ILE A 52 11.70 23.14 -14.29
C ILE A 52 10.35 22.68 -13.72
N VAL A 53 9.23 23.06 -14.36
CA VAL A 53 7.89 22.64 -13.94
C VAL A 53 7.73 21.12 -14.00
N ILE A 54 8.14 20.50 -15.10
CA ILE A 54 8.09 19.04 -15.25
C ILE A 54 8.97 18.35 -14.18
N GLY A 55 10.16 18.87 -13.94
CA GLY A 55 11.08 18.32 -12.93
C GLY A 55 10.53 18.40 -11.53
N ALA A 56 9.94 19.54 -11.16
CA ALA A 56 9.27 19.70 -9.89
C ALA A 56 8.12 18.70 -9.72
N VAL A 57 7.29 18.51 -10.76
CA VAL A 57 6.19 17.53 -10.74
C VAL A 57 6.71 16.09 -10.61
N MET A 58 7.78 15.73 -11.32
CA MET A 58 8.40 14.41 -11.22
C MET A 58 8.98 14.16 -9.83
N ILE A 59 9.70 15.13 -9.26
CA ILE A 59 10.28 15.03 -7.91
C ILE A 59 9.18 14.91 -6.86
N ILE A 60 8.12 15.72 -6.95
CA ILE A 60 6.96 15.63 -6.05
C ILE A 60 6.31 14.25 -6.17
N SER A 61 6.06 13.76 -7.38
CA SER A 61 5.47 12.44 -7.61
C SER A 61 6.35 11.32 -7.07
N PHE A 62 7.67 11.43 -7.22
CA PHE A 62 8.63 10.48 -6.69
C PHE A 62 8.67 10.50 -5.15
N ILE A 63 8.64 11.68 -4.52
CA ILE A 63 8.56 11.82 -3.06
C ILE A 63 7.24 11.27 -2.54
N MET A 64 6.11 11.53 -3.20
CA MET A 64 4.81 10.98 -2.83
C MET A 64 4.79 9.45 -2.95
N LYS A 65 5.38 8.90 -4.02
CA LYS A 65 5.50 7.45 -4.23
C LYS A 65 6.42 6.77 -3.22
N ILE A 66 7.54 7.41 -2.86
CA ILE A 66 8.46 6.93 -1.82
C ILE A 66 7.79 6.93 -0.45
N ASN A 67 6.93 7.93 -0.18
CA ASN A 67 6.36 8.11 1.15
C ASN A 67 5.16 7.19 1.46
N GLY A 68 4.56 6.51 0.46
CA GLY A 68 3.45 5.57 0.69
C GLY A 68 2.32 6.16 1.57
N GLY A 69 1.51 5.29 2.18
CA GLY A 69 0.67 5.73 3.29
C GLY A 69 1.53 6.17 4.49
N ALA A 70 1.00 7.00 5.39
CA ALA A 70 1.71 7.32 6.62
C ALA A 70 1.51 6.22 7.68
N GLU A 71 2.59 5.57 8.11
CA GLU A 71 2.54 4.54 9.18
C GLU A 71 2.17 5.17 10.54
N LEU A 72 1.10 4.69 11.17
CA LEU A 72 0.64 5.18 12.47
C LEU A 72 1.13 4.25 13.61
N LYS A 73 2.31 4.55 14.17
CA LYS A 73 3.02 3.64 15.09
C LYS A 73 2.52 3.53 16.55
N SER A 74 1.63 4.37 17.06
CA SER A 74 1.18 4.20 18.47
C SER A 74 -0.06 5.01 18.87
N ASN A 75 -0.80 4.39 19.80
CA ASN A 75 -2.04 4.80 20.48
C ASN A 75 -3.30 4.78 19.62
N MET A 76 -3.89 3.57 19.54
CA MET A 76 -5.29 3.41 19.18
C MET A 76 -6.12 3.34 20.46
N ALA A 77 -7.16 4.18 20.54
CA ALA A 77 -8.20 4.06 21.54
C ALA A 77 -9.47 3.56 20.85
N VAL A 78 -10.11 2.56 21.43
CA VAL A 78 -11.40 2.07 20.95
C VAL A 78 -12.48 2.57 21.89
N THR A 79 -13.57 3.02 21.30
CA THR A 79 -14.82 3.38 21.97
C THR A 79 -15.93 2.51 21.38
N ASP A 80 -17.09 2.49 22.01
CA ASP A 80 -18.23 1.67 21.57
C ASP A 80 -18.67 1.95 20.11
N SER A 81 -18.32 3.11 19.55
CA SER A 81 -18.71 3.55 18.21
C SER A 81 -17.56 3.91 17.28
N SER A 82 -16.34 4.09 17.77
CA SER A 82 -15.22 4.59 16.95
C SER A 82 -13.85 4.11 17.40
N ILE A 83 -12.92 4.03 16.45
CA ILE A 83 -11.49 3.88 16.67
C ILE A 83 -10.84 5.26 16.52
N ILE A 84 -10.01 5.64 17.48
CA ILE A 84 -9.26 6.88 17.48
C ILE A 84 -7.78 6.53 17.38
N VAL A 85 -7.11 6.98 16.32
CA VAL A 85 -5.69 6.73 16.08
C VAL A 85 -4.90 8.02 16.32
N LYS A 86 -3.87 7.97 17.17
CA LYS A 86 -3.05 9.12 17.60
C LYS A 86 -3.83 10.27 18.25
N GLY A 87 -5.09 10.05 18.65
CA GLY A 87 -5.96 11.12 19.16
C GLY A 87 -6.53 12.06 18.09
N GLU A 88 -6.10 11.95 16.84
CA GLU A 88 -6.43 12.89 15.76
C GLU A 88 -7.36 12.27 14.71
N HIS A 89 -7.14 11.00 14.37
CA HIS A 89 -7.92 10.32 13.33
C HIS A 89 -9.03 9.49 13.96
N ARG A 90 -10.28 9.87 13.73
CA ARG A 90 -11.45 9.14 14.22
C ARG A 90 -12.14 8.41 13.07
N TYR A 91 -12.26 7.10 13.20
CA TYR A 91 -12.97 6.23 12.26
C TYR A 91 -14.18 5.61 12.96
N GLN A 92 -15.38 5.78 12.39
CA GLN A 92 -16.58 5.14 12.94
C GLN A 92 -16.53 3.64 12.66
N LEU A 93 -16.97 2.81 13.62
CA LEU A 93 -17.01 1.35 13.45
C LEU A 93 -17.95 0.92 12.31
N SER A 94 -18.96 1.73 11.97
CA SER A 94 -19.86 1.51 10.82
C SER A 94 -19.17 1.61 9.45
N ASP A 95 -18.04 2.31 9.40
CA ASP A 95 -17.29 2.60 8.16
C ASP A 95 -16.13 1.61 7.97
N LEU A 96 -15.87 0.78 8.99
CA LEU A 96 -14.81 -0.20 9.03
C LEU A 96 -15.32 -1.60 8.69
N LEU A 97 -14.45 -2.36 8.05
CA LEU A 97 -14.62 -3.75 7.67
C LEU A 97 -13.45 -4.54 8.26
N LEU A 98 -13.75 -5.61 8.98
CA LEU A 98 -12.76 -6.52 9.55
C LEU A 98 -12.85 -7.87 8.85
N ASP A 99 -11.80 -8.21 8.10
CA ASP A 99 -11.65 -9.53 7.50
C ASP A 99 -10.69 -10.37 8.38
N GLU A 100 -11.16 -11.54 8.81
CA GLU A 100 -10.40 -12.55 9.54
C GLU A 100 -10.06 -13.70 8.58
N TYR A 101 -8.78 -14.05 8.48
CA TYR A 101 -8.30 -15.15 7.66
C TYR A 101 -7.61 -16.19 8.54
N GLU A 102 -8.08 -17.44 8.50
CA GLU A 102 -7.63 -18.48 9.42
C GLU A 102 -7.38 -19.83 8.74
N SER A 103 -6.33 -20.50 9.19
CA SER A 103 -6.00 -21.92 8.99
C SER A 103 -5.29 -22.45 10.23
N ASP A 104 -4.98 -23.75 10.25
CA ASP A 104 -4.21 -24.38 11.35
C ASP A 104 -2.83 -23.75 11.57
N TYR A 105 -2.24 -23.12 10.55
CA TYR A 105 -0.87 -22.61 10.57
C TYR A 105 -0.77 -21.09 10.52
N TYR A 106 -1.82 -20.41 10.07
CA TYR A 106 -1.80 -18.96 9.85
C TYR A 106 -3.11 -18.32 10.23
N HIS A 107 -3.03 -17.24 11.00
CA HIS A 107 -4.17 -16.43 11.42
C HIS A 107 -3.81 -14.96 11.28
N CYS A 108 -4.62 -14.20 10.55
CA CYS A 108 -4.44 -12.77 10.43
C CYS A 108 -5.77 -12.03 10.31
N PHE A 109 -5.66 -10.71 10.49
CA PHE A 109 -6.75 -9.76 10.48
C PHE A 109 -6.38 -8.60 9.58
N HIS A 110 -7.31 -8.23 8.71
CA HIS A 110 -7.22 -7.05 7.87
C HIS A 110 -8.41 -6.14 8.16
N LEU A 111 -8.14 -5.00 8.79
CA LEU A 111 -9.11 -3.99 9.11
C LEU A 111 -8.95 -2.83 8.14
N TYR A 112 -10.01 -2.43 7.44
CA TYR A 112 -9.94 -1.34 6.48
C TYR A 112 -11.23 -0.54 6.44
N THR A 113 -11.13 0.69 5.98
CA THR A 113 -12.27 1.58 5.79
C THR A 113 -12.91 1.38 4.41
N LYS A 114 -14.22 1.60 4.29
CA LYS A 114 -14.95 1.50 3.00
C LYS A 114 -14.40 2.45 1.93
N ASN A 115 -13.93 3.63 2.33
CA ASN A 115 -13.27 4.61 1.45
C ASN A 115 -11.78 4.32 1.20
N LYS A 116 -11.20 3.30 1.86
CA LYS A 116 -9.83 2.82 1.67
C LYS A 116 -8.74 3.82 2.12
N ASP A 117 -9.09 4.80 2.94
CA ASP A 117 -8.14 5.79 3.45
C ASP A 117 -7.28 5.26 4.61
N PHE A 118 -7.78 4.25 5.31
CA PHE A 118 -7.12 3.61 6.44
C PHE A 118 -7.15 2.09 6.30
N THR A 119 -6.02 1.46 6.63
CA THR A 119 -5.90 0.02 6.81
C THR A 119 -5.04 -0.35 8.02
N LEU A 120 -5.31 -1.51 8.60
CA LEU A 120 -4.49 -2.18 9.57
C LEU A 120 -4.36 -3.65 9.19
N TYR A 121 -3.12 -4.13 9.15
CA TYR A 121 -2.80 -5.54 8.99
C TYR A 121 -2.10 -6.08 10.24
N THR A 122 -2.60 -7.19 10.78
CA THR A 122 -1.99 -7.87 11.92
C THR A 122 -2.17 -9.37 11.88
N ASN A 123 -1.20 -10.11 12.40
CA ASN A 123 -1.33 -11.53 12.72
C ASN A 123 -1.36 -11.78 14.24
N GLU A 124 -1.47 -10.72 15.05
CA GLU A 124 -1.61 -10.80 16.50
C GLU A 124 -3.08 -10.57 16.88
N LYS A 125 -3.63 -11.45 17.72
CA LYS A 125 -4.96 -11.28 18.32
C LYS A 125 -4.85 -10.50 19.63
N ASP A 126 -4.47 -9.24 19.52
CA ASP A 126 -4.31 -8.32 20.65
C ASP A 126 -5.66 -7.86 21.25
N ASP A 127 -5.62 -7.01 22.27
CA ASP A 127 -6.84 -6.53 22.94
C ASP A 127 -7.72 -5.65 22.05
N LEU A 128 -7.13 -4.94 21.08
CA LEU A 128 -7.86 -4.20 20.05
C LEU A 128 -8.67 -5.17 19.18
N ILE A 129 -8.02 -6.18 18.62
CA ILE A 129 -8.69 -7.17 17.77
C ILE A 129 -9.76 -7.93 18.56
N LYS A 130 -9.48 -8.36 19.80
CA LYS A 130 -10.47 -8.99 20.67
C LYS A 130 -11.69 -8.09 20.89
N HIS A 131 -11.47 -6.79 21.14
CA HIS A 131 -12.55 -5.84 21.32
C HIS A 131 -13.38 -5.69 20.04
N LEU A 132 -12.73 -5.53 18.87
CA LEU A 132 -13.42 -5.40 17.58
C LEU A 132 -14.24 -6.64 17.25
N LEU A 133 -13.73 -7.84 17.50
CA LEU A 133 -14.47 -9.10 17.31
C LEU A 133 -15.75 -9.17 18.15
N ASN A 134 -15.78 -8.53 19.32
CA ASN A 134 -16.95 -8.46 20.20
C ASN A 134 -17.85 -7.24 19.93
N SER A 135 -17.45 -6.32 19.06
CA SER A 135 -18.21 -5.11 18.71
C SER A 135 -19.18 -5.32 17.54
N ASN A 136 -20.00 -4.31 17.23
CA ASN A 136 -20.94 -4.29 16.10
C ASN A 136 -20.30 -3.97 14.73
N ILE A 137 -18.97 -4.00 14.61
CA ILE A 137 -18.27 -3.83 13.34
C ILE A 137 -18.68 -4.91 12.32
N HIS A 138 -18.64 -4.55 11.03
CA HIS A 138 -18.86 -5.51 9.96
C HIS A 138 -17.66 -6.46 9.86
N LYS A 139 -17.93 -7.76 9.99
CA LYS A 139 -16.92 -8.82 10.11
C LYS A 139 -17.13 -9.88 9.05
N HIS A 140 -16.06 -10.29 8.40
CA HIS A 140 -16.05 -11.47 7.53
C HIS A 140 -14.98 -12.44 8.01
N ARG A 141 -15.26 -13.73 7.92
CA ARG A 141 -14.30 -14.79 8.24
C ARG A 141 -14.10 -15.66 7.02
N PHE A 142 -12.84 -15.93 6.72
CA PHE A 142 -12.40 -16.68 5.56
C PHE A 142 -11.45 -17.80 5.99
N GLU A 143 -11.72 -19.01 5.50
CA GLU A 143 -10.80 -20.14 5.64
C GLU A 143 -9.73 -20.04 4.57
N ILE A 144 -8.46 -20.13 4.96
CA ILE A 144 -7.33 -20.01 4.04
C ILE A 144 -7.14 -21.32 3.26
N ASP A 145 -7.00 -21.18 1.94
CA ASP A 145 -6.62 -22.27 1.03
C ASP A 145 -5.10 -22.27 0.81
N ALA A 146 -4.53 -21.10 0.52
CA ALA A 146 -3.11 -20.90 0.31
C ALA A 146 -2.68 -19.51 0.80
N TYR A 147 -1.42 -19.39 1.21
CA TYR A 147 -0.81 -18.10 1.52
C TYR A 147 0.65 -18.12 1.09
N ASP A 148 1.15 -16.96 0.69
CA ASP A 148 2.54 -16.74 0.33
C ASP A 148 3.08 -15.55 1.13
N PHE A 149 4.16 -15.81 1.86
CA PHE A 149 4.89 -14.85 2.64
C PHE A 149 6.35 -15.31 2.76
N GLU A 150 7.26 -14.69 2.02
CA GLU A 150 8.68 -14.88 2.29
C GLU A 150 9.07 -14.09 3.55
N ARG A 151 9.93 -14.68 4.40
CA ARG A 151 10.36 -14.10 5.69
C ARG A 151 10.95 -12.68 5.57
N ASN A 152 11.42 -12.30 4.38
CA ASN A 152 11.98 -11.00 4.05
C ASN A 152 11.17 -10.23 2.97
N SER A 153 10.04 -10.78 2.52
CA SER A 153 9.17 -10.09 1.58
C SER A 153 8.38 -9.01 2.33
N SER A 154 8.26 -7.86 1.69
CA SER A 154 7.38 -6.80 2.13
C SER A 154 5.92 -7.07 1.76
N THR A 155 5.60 -8.20 1.13
CA THR A 155 4.26 -8.51 0.63
C THR A 155 3.73 -9.81 1.23
N VAL A 156 2.45 -9.78 1.60
CA VAL A 156 1.67 -10.95 2.02
C VAL A 156 0.58 -11.19 0.97
N MET A 157 0.46 -12.43 0.52
CA MET A 157 -0.66 -12.88 -0.31
C MET A 157 -1.43 -13.98 0.40
N ILE A 158 -2.76 -13.85 0.45
CA ILE A 158 -3.66 -14.83 1.05
C ILE A 158 -4.76 -15.15 0.06
N LYS A 159 -4.99 -16.44 -0.18
CA LYS A 159 -6.12 -16.97 -0.94
C LYS A 159 -7.03 -17.74 0.01
N ALA A 160 -8.28 -17.33 0.09
CA ALA A 160 -9.33 -18.03 0.81
C ALA A 160 -9.98 -19.10 -0.05
N LYS A 161 -10.52 -20.16 0.58
CA LYS A 161 -11.29 -21.22 -0.10
C LYS A 161 -12.53 -20.70 -0.83
N SER A 162 -13.06 -19.55 -0.44
CA SER A 162 -14.15 -18.88 -1.13
C SER A 162 -13.76 -18.25 -2.48
N GLY A 163 -12.48 -18.31 -2.87
CA GLY A 163 -11.95 -17.59 -4.03
C GLY A 163 -11.56 -16.13 -3.73
N ARG A 164 -11.80 -15.63 -2.51
CA ARG A 164 -11.36 -14.28 -2.11
C ARG A 164 -9.84 -14.25 -1.93
N MET A 165 -9.19 -13.25 -2.49
CA MET A 165 -7.76 -13.00 -2.36
C MET A 165 -7.48 -11.66 -1.67
N LEU A 166 -6.47 -11.65 -0.80
CA LEU A 166 -5.89 -10.46 -0.17
C LEU A 166 -4.41 -10.37 -0.56
N GLY A 167 -4.02 -9.26 -1.17
CA GLY A 167 -2.63 -8.85 -1.28
C GLY A 167 -2.37 -7.65 -0.40
N PHE A 168 -1.28 -7.66 0.38
CA PHE A 168 -0.94 -6.59 1.30
C PHE A 168 0.56 -6.30 1.28
N ASN A 169 0.95 -5.05 1.11
CA ASN A 169 2.31 -4.57 1.21
C ASN A 169 2.56 -3.98 2.60
N LEU A 170 3.38 -4.65 3.38
CA LEU A 170 3.80 -4.31 4.73
C LEU A 170 4.66 -3.05 4.80
N ASP A 171 5.28 -2.59 3.72
CA ASP A 171 6.15 -1.40 3.79
C ASP A 171 5.38 -0.09 3.63
N ASN A 172 4.28 -0.10 2.88
CA ASN A 172 3.50 1.11 2.58
C ASN A 172 1.99 0.98 2.88
N GLY A 173 1.54 -0.19 3.37
CA GLY A 173 0.15 -0.49 3.66
C GLY A 173 -0.73 -0.72 2.44
N ALA A 174 -0.17 -0.71 1.23
CA ALA A 174 -0.96 -0.85 0.02
C ALA A 174 -1.60 -2.25 -0.06
N PHE A 175 -2.86 -2.33 -0.45
CA PHE A 175 -3.58 -3.60 -0.43
C PHE A 175 -4.53 -3.77 -1.62
N SER A 176 -4.86 -5.02 -1.91
CA SER A 176 -5.84 -5.40 -2.92
C SER A 176 -6.72 -6.53 -2.40
N ILE A 177 -8.02 -6.43 -2.66
CA ILE A 177 -9.03 -7.41 -2.29
C ILE A 177 -9.82 -7.76 -3.54
N PHE A 178 -9.89 -9.04 -3.89
CA PHE A 178 -10.62 -9.48 -5.08
C PHE A 178 -11.19 -10.90 -4.95
N GLN A 179 -12.15 -11.24 -5.81
CA GLN A 179 -12.65 -12.60 -6.03
C GLN A 179 -11.94 -13.22 -7.23
N GLU A 180 -11.73 -14.54 -7.20
CA GLU A 180 -11.12 -15.33 -8.29
C GLU A 180 -11.94 -15.25 -9.60
N GLU A 181 -13.25 -15.06 -9.51
CA GLU A 181 -14.14 -14.86 -10.66
C GLU A 181 -13.94 -13.49 -11.35
N ASP A 182 -13.37 -12.52 -10.64
CA ASP A 182 -13.11 -11.18 -11.17
C ASP A 182 -11.67 -11.04 -11.71
N ALA A 183 -11.04 -12.12 -12.17
CA ALA A 183 -9.64 -12.12 -12.64
C ALA A 183 -9.43 -11.38 -13.97
N GLU A 184 -9.85 -10.12 -14.06
CA GLU A 184 -9.32 -9.18 -15.04
C GLU A 184 -7.90 -8.75 -14.63
N GLU A 185 -6.99 -8.74 -15.61
CA GLU A 185 -5.52 -8.80 -15.46
C GLU A 185 -4.82 -7.64 -14.73
N ASP A 186 -5.49 -6.59 -14.24
CA ASP A 186 -4.82 -5.46 -13.59
C ASP A 186 -5.76 -4.79 -12.55
N LYS A 187 -6.00 -5.44 -11.41
CA LYS A 187 -6.80 -4.82 -10.34
C LYS A 187 -6.01 -3.77 -9.58
N ALA A 188 -6.66 -2.62 -9.36
CA ALA A 188 -6.09 -1.45 -8.70
C ALA A 188 -5.58 -1.79 -7.30
N LEU A 189 -4.28 -1.62 -7.09
CA LEU A 189 -3.66 -1.56 -5.78
C LEU A 189 -4.20 -0.30 -5.06
N PHE A 190 -4.78 -0.48 -3.88
CA PHE A 190 -5.23 0.63 -3.06
C PHE A 190 -4.08 1.08 -2.16
N GLU A 191 -3.68 2.34 -2.31
CA GLU A 191 -2.68 2.99 -1.47
C GLU A 191 -3.41 3.80 -0.41
N PRO A 192 -3.52 3.29 0.83
CA PRO A 192 -4.23 4.00 1.89
C PRO A 192 -3.42 5.24 2.30
N LYS A 193 -4.13 6.30 2.69
CA LYS A 193 -3.49 7.49 3.24
C LYS A 193 -2.77 7.20 4.55
N TYR A 194 -3.33 6.28 5.35
CA TYR A 194 -2.80 5.88 6.64
C TYR A 194 -2.80 4.36 6.78
N PHE A 195 -1.74 3.81 7.36
CA PHE A 195 -1.69 2.38 7.62
C PHE A 195 -1.06 2.04 8.96
N ILE A 196 -1.41 0.87 9.48
CA ILE A 196 -0.78 0.25 10.64
C ILE A 196 -0.39 -1.16 10.27
N GLN A 197 0.84 -1.55 10.59
CA GLN A 197 1.27 -2.94 10.52
C GLN A 197 1.72 -3.39 11.90
N THR A 198 1.23 -4.55 12.36
CA THR A 198 1.77 -5.23 13.54
C THR A 198 2.07 -6.71 13.25
N PRO A 199 2.84 -7.05 12.20
CA PRO A 199 3.25 -8.43 11.95
C PRO A 199 4.24 -8.92 13.01
N GLY A 200 3.88 -9.95 13.75
CA GLY A 200 4.72 -10.58 14.78
C GLY A 200 6.02 -11.19 14.25
N TYR A 201 6.15 -11.41 12.94
CA TYR A 201 7.34 -11.99 12.30
C TYR A 201 8.35 -10.94 11.78
N LYS A 202 8.00 -9.64 11.69
CA LYS A 202 8.95 -8.57 11.32
C LYS A 202 9.82 -8.12 12.50
N ARG A 203 9.76 -8.77 13.66
CA ARG A 203 10.64 -8.44 14.80
C ARG A 203 12.09 -8.76 14.41
N LYS A 204 12.90 -7.69 14.27
CA LYS A 204 14.35 -7.75 14.10
C LYS A 204 15.02 -8.53 15.22
#